data_AF-A0A956WYC5-F1
#
_entry.id   AF-A0A956WYC5-F1
#
_cell.length_a   1.000
_cell.length_b   1.000
_cell.length_c   1.000
_cell.angle_alpha   90.00
_cell.angle_beta   90.00
_cell.angle_gamma   90.00
#
_symmetry.space_group_name_H-M   'P 1'
#
loop_
_entity.id
_entity.type
_entity.pdbx_description
1 polymer ?
#
loop_
_entity_poly.entity_id
_entity_poly.type
_entity_poly.pdbx_seq_one_letter_code
_entity_poly.pdbx_strand_id
1 'polypeptide(L)' 'MLLNAAGLEAEKCWLAIPEHFPFVELDAFVIMPNHIHGIIVITPDGDNVRANVGAKNFSPL' A
#
# COMPACT_ATOMS: atom_id res chain seq x y z
N MET A 1 -2.76 14.36 -15.28
CA MET A 1 -3.52 14.87 -14.12
C MET A 1 -2.55 15.63 -13.22
N LEU A 2 -2.96 16.76 -12.62
CA LEU A 2 -2.12 17.55 -11.72
C LEU A 2 -2.51 17.24 -10.26
N LEU A 3 -1.53 16.91 -9.40
CA LEU A 3 -1.76 16.74 -7.96
C LEU A 3 -2.15 18.08 -7.34
N ASN A 4 -3.15 18.08 -6.45
CA ASN A 4 -3.45 19.22 -5.59
C ASN A 4 -2.61 19.13 -4.30
N ALA A 5 -2.68 20.15 -3.44
CA ALA A 5 -1.93 20.17 -2.18
C ALA A 5 -2.19 18.93 -1.31
N ALA A 6 -3.44 18.45 -1.23
CA ALA A 6 -3.77 17.24 -0.49
C ALA A 6 -3.14 15.98 -1.09
N GLY A 7 -3.10 15.87 -2.42
CA GLY A 7 -2.44 14.78 -3.14
C GLY A 7 -0.94 14.76 -2.88
N LEU A 8 -0.28 15.93 -2.80
CA LEU A 8 1.13 16.03 -2.44
C LEU A 8 1.40 15.56 -1.01
N GLU A 9 0.57 15.93 -0.05
CA GLU A 9 0.72 15.43 1.33
C GLU A 9 0.41 13.93 1.42
N ALA A 10 -0.59 13.46 0.69
CA ALA A 10 -0.90 12.04 0.63
C ALA A 10 0.23 11.22 0.01
N GLU A 11 0.94 11.77 -0.99
CA GLU A 11 2.13 11.15 -1.57
C GLU A 11 3.27 11.04 -0.57
N LYS A 12 3.54 12.10 0.20
CA LYS A 12 4.55 12.06 1.27
C LYS A 12 4.20 10.99 2.31
N CYS A 13 2.95 10.97 2.78
CA CYS A 13 2.50 9.96 3.74
C CYS A 13 2.59 8.55 3.17
N TRP A 14 2.20 8.35 1.90
CA TRP A 14 2.31 7.05 1.22
C TRP A 14 3.75 6.57 1.18
N LEU A 15 4.69 7.42 0.75
CA LEU A 15 6.12 7.10 0.67
C LEU A 15 6.77 6.86 2.04
N ALA A 16 6.25 7.44 3.11
CA ALA A 16 6.75 7.24 4.48
C ALA A 16 6.29 5.91 5.11
N ILE A 17 5.38 5.16 4.49
CA ILE A 17 4.85 3.90 5.05
C ILE A 17 5.97 2.90 5.42
N PRO A 18 6.96 2.60 4.54
CA PRO A 18 8.04 1.67 4.89
C PRO A 18 8.94 2.15 6.03
N GLU A 19 9.06 3.47 6.23
CA GLU A 19 9.84 4.04 7.34
C GLU A 19 9.15 3.78 8.69
N HIS A 20 7.81 3.86 8.72
CA HIS A 20 7.02 3.55 9.91
C HIS A 20 6.84 2.04 10.13
N PHE A 21 6.80 1.26 9.04
CA PHE A 21 6.55 -0.17 9.05
C PHE A 21 7.61 -0.88 8.19
N PRO A 22 8.77 -1.25 8.76
CA PRO A 22 9.88 -1.84 8.00
C PRO A 22 9.60 -3.18 7.31
N PHE A 23 8.48 -3.82 7.66
CA PHE A 23 7.99 -5.05 7.03
C PHE A 23 6.99 -4.78 5.88
N VAL A 24 6.86 -3.52 5.47
CA VAL A 24 5.97 -3.09 4.40
C VAL A 24 6.76 -2.57 3.21
N GLU A 25 6.40 -3.05 2.02
CA GLU A 25 6.89 -2.54 0.74
C GLU A 25 5.74 -1.92 -0.07
N LEU A 26 6.05 -0.88 -0.83
CA LEU A 26 5.11 -0.23 -1.74
C LEU A 26 5.38 -0.73 -3.16
N ASP A 27 4.35 -1.26 -3.81
CA ASP A 27 4.39 -1.61 -5.23
C ASP A 27 3.62 -0.53 -6.03
N ALA A 28 3.09 -0.85 -7.21
CA ALA A 28 2.41 0.10 -8.08
C ALA A 28 1.32 0.91 -7.36
N PHE A 29 1.39 2.24 -7.51
CA PHE A 29 0.41 3.16 -6.98
C PHE A 29 0.19 4.37 -7.90
N VAL A 30 -0.96 5.03 -7.76
CA VAL A 30 -1.31 6.29 -8.40
C VAL A 30 -2.12 7.14 -7.43
N ILE A 31 -1.69 8.38 -7.27
CA ILE A 31 -2.37 9.36 -6.43
C ILE A 31 -3.10 10.35 -7.34
N MET A 32 -4.38 10.53 -7.06
CA MET A 32 -5.24 11.48 -7.74
C MET A 32 -5.74 12.51 -6.72
N PRO A 33 -6.24 13.68 -7.18
CA PRO A 33 -6.72 14.72 -6.28
C PRO A 33 -7.80 14.31 -5.27
N ASN A 34 -8.48 13.18 -5.49
CA ASN A 34 -9.61 12.70 -4.69
C ASN A 34 -9.48 11.25 -4.18
N HIS A 35 -8.55 10.44 -4.69
CA HIS A 35 -8.35 9.05 -4.24
C HIS A 35 -6.97 8.51 -4.62
N ILE A 36 -6.64 7.35 -4.05
CA ILE A 36 -5.39 6.64 -4.28
C ILE A 36 -5.73 5.20 -4.67
N HIS A 37 -5.09 4.70 -5.71
CA HIS A 37 -4.97 3.27 -5.93
C HIS A 37 -3.53 2.87 -5.64
N GLY A 38 -3.32 1.87 -4.80
CA GLY A 38 -1.97 1.41 -4.50
C GLY A 38 -1.96 -0.02 -3.98
N ILE A 39 -0.84 -0.69 -4.22
CA ILE A 39 -0.58 -2.04 -3.75
C ILE A 39 0.44 -1.92 -2.61
N ILE A 40 0.12 -2.54 -1.48
CA ILE A 40 1.00 -2.66 -0.32
C ILE A 40 1.31 -4.13 -0.11
N VAL A 41 2.59 -4.45 -0.01
CA VAL A 41 3.09 -5.78 0.31
C VAL A 41 3.47 -5.80 1.78
N ILE A 42 2.93 -6.74 2.54
CA ILE A 42 3.21 -6.91 3.98
C ILE A 42 3.94 -8.24 4.14
N THR A 43 5.19 -8.19 4.59
CA THR A 43 6.09 -9.34 4.75
C THR A 43 6.57 -9.43 6.21
N PRO A 44 5.84 -10.17 7.07
CA PRO A 44 6.06 -10.18 8.52
C PRO A 44 7.48 -10.60 8.96
N ASP A 45 8.20 -11.35 8.12
CA ASP A 45 9.39 -12.10 8.55
C ASP A 45 10.70 -11.72 7.83
N GLY A 46 10.71 -10.69 6.98
CA GLY A 46 11.90 -10.28 6.21
C GLY A 46 12.41 -11.32 5.19
N ASP A 47 11.83 -12.52 5.21
CA ASP A 47 12.05 -13.57 4.23
C ASP A 47 11.12 -13.31 3.03
N ASN A 48 11.72 -13.10 1.86
CA ASN A 48 11.05 -12.92 0.57
C ASN A 48 10.37 -14.20 0.06
N VAL A 49 9.96 -15.09 0.96
CA VAL A 49 9.17 -16.25 0.63
C VAL A 49 7.77 -15.73 0.31
N ARG A 50 7.45 -15.67 -0.98
CA ARG A 50 6.08 -15.47 -1.47
C ARG A 50 5.19 -16.57 -0.90
N ALA A 51 4.66 -16.35 0.29
CA ALA A 51 3.65 -17.22 0.88
C ALA A 51 2.45 -17.21 -0.06
N ASN A 52 1.93 -18.38 -0.40
CA ASN A 52 0.67 -18.47 -1.13
C ASN A 52 -0.44 -17.91 -0.26
N VAL A 53 -0.76 -16.63 -0.46
CA VAL A 53 -1.91 -15.97 0.15
C VAL A 53 -3.12 -16.23 -0.75
N GLY A 54 -4.13 -16.91 -0.21
CA GLY A 54 -5.40 -17.16 -0.89
C GLY A 54 -6.49 -16.22 -0.38
N ALA A 55 -7.46 -15.91 -1.23
CA ALA A 55 -8.69 -15.27 -0.77
C ALA A 55 -9.50 -16.27 0.05
N LYS A 56 -9.72 -15.98 1.34
CA LYS A 56 -10.67 -16.75 2.15
C LYS A 56 -12.07 -16.32 1.75
N ASN A 57 -12.85 -17.23 1.15
CA ASN A 57 -14.26 -17.00 0.92
C ASN A 57 -15.01 -17.15 2.25
N PHE A 58 -15.36 -16.04 2.87
CA PHE A 58 -16.26 -16.02 4.02
C PHE A 58 -17.66 -15.76 3.49
N SER A 59 -18.59 -16.71 3.67
CA SER A 59 -20.01 -16.41 3.46
C SER A 59 -20.42 -15.28 4.41
N PRO A 60 -21.19 -14.28 3.95
CA PRO A 60 -21.84 -13.35 4.85
C PRO A 60 -22.72 -14.14 5.82
N LEU A 61 -22.66 -13.79 7.11
CA LEU A 61 -23.55 -14.33 8.16
C LEU A 61 -25.00 -13.92 7.91
#